data_AF-A0A9D2KT08-F1
#
_entry.id   AF-A0A9D2KT08-F1
#
_cell.length_a   1.000
_cell.length_b   1.000
_cell.length_c   1.000
_cell.angle_alpha   90.00
_cell.angle_beta   90.00
_cell.angle_gamma   90.00
#
_symmetry.space_group_name_H-M   'P 1'
#
loop_
_entity.id
_entity.type
_entity.pdbx_description
1 polymer ?
#
loop_
_entity_poly.entity_id
_entity_poly.type
_entity_poly.pdbx_seq_one_letter_code
_entity_poly.pdbx_strand_id
1 'polypeptide(L)'
;MRSRILEIVKLTREGWRPYDAEPDRSVYERLGCTHVLRGNRRKPFWFVRDDVYCCIGCADHCTLKRPAGFPLPLPIRYSRIPDERPYTLTPQEMLARHDLLNVRQAAYCLNVSERTIYDYIAEGKLVRLRENPVRVRAKEVKELRGNFDE
;
A
#
# COMPACT_ATOMS: atom_id res chain seq x y z
N MET A 1 24.98 22.70 4.98
CA MET A 1 23.84 22.72 4.03
C MET A 1 22.98 21.50 4.33
N ARG A 2 21.91 21.62 5.14
CA ARG A 2 21.01 20.49 5.38
C ARG A 2 20.28 20.24 4.06
N SER A 3 20.44 19.06 3.48
CA SER A 3 19.66 18.70 2.30
C SER A 3 18.20 18.67 2.71
N ARG A 4 17.33 19.25 1.88
CA ARG A 4 15.88 19.29 2.11
C ARG A 4 15.27 17.89 2.33
N ILE A 5 15.96 16.85 1.86
CA ILE A 5 15.69 15.44 2.14
C ILE A 5 15.78 15.12 3.65
N LEU A 6 16.79 15.62 4.37
CA LEU A 6 16.92 15.41 5.81
C LEU A 6 15.81 16.10 6.61
N GLU A 7 15.36 17.26 6.16
CA GLU A 7 14.22 17.96 6.76
C GLU A 7 12.92 17.19 6.54
N ILE A 8 12.69 16.68 5.33
CA ILE A 8 11.56 15.81 5.02
C ILE A 8 11.59 14.59 5.94
N VAL A 9 12.69 13.83 5.99
CA VAL A 9 12.82 12.63 6.83
C VAL A 9 12.57 12.92 8.30
N LYS A 10 13.06 14.06 8.81
CA LYS A 10 12.81 14.49 10.20
C LYS A 10 11.32 14.74 10.43
N LEU A 11 10.67 15.51 9.56
CA LEU A 11 9.24 15.82 9.66
C LEU A 11 8.38 14.55 9.61
N THR A 12 8.67 13.61 8.71
CA THR A 12 7.91 12.35 8.65
C THR A 12 8.06 11.51 9.92
N ARG A 13 9.27 11.46 10.50
CA ARG A 13 9.52 10.79 11.80
C ARG A 13 8.78 11.45 12.95
N GLU A 14 8.66 12.77 12.94
CA GLU A 14 7.95 13.56 13.95
C GLU A 14 6.41 13.59 13.76
N GLY A 15 5.90 12.74 12.87
CA GLY A 15 4.45 12.56 12.65
C GLY A 15 3.83 13.54 11.66
N TRP A 16 4.61 14.42 11.04
CA TRP A 16 4.10 15.30 9.99
C TRP A 16 3.82 14.52 8.70
N ARG A 17 2.87 15.02 7.91
CA ARG A 17 2.49 14.44 6.61
C ARG A 17 2.56 15.51 5.52
N PRO A 18 2.99 15.17 4.30
CA PRO A 18 2.86 16.07 3.17
C PRO A 18 1.42 16.55 3.00
N TYR A 19 1.25 17.84 2.74
CA TYR A 19 -0.04 18.45 2.49
C TYR A 19 -0.12 18.80 1.00
N ASP A 20 -0.89 18.01 0.25
CA ASP A 20 -0.94 18.05 -1.21
C ASP A 20 -2.03 18.98 -1.77
N ALA A 21 -2.88 19.54 -0.90
CA ALA A 21 -3.84 20.55 -1.31
C ALA A 21 -3.16 21.90 -1.58
N GLU A 22 -3.77 22.71 -2.43
CA GLU A 22 -3.27 24.05 -2.78
C GLU A 22 -3.95 25.09 -1.88
N PRO A 23 -3.20 25.78 -0.99
CA PRO A 23 -3.74 26.88 -0.21
C PRO A 23 -4.13 28.07 -1.09
N ASP A 24 -5.12 28.84 -0.64
CA ASP A 24 -5.56 30.05 -1.30
C ASP A 24 -4.42 31.06 -1.46
N ARG A 25 -4.45 31.81 -2.57
CA ARG A 25 -3.47 32.85 -2.87
C ARG A 25 -3.35 33.89 -1.73
N SER A 26 -4.45 34.21 -1.07
CA SER A 26 -4.52 35.16 0.06
C SER A 26 -3.69 34.75 1.28
N VAL A 27 -3.39 33.45 1.44
CA VAL A 27 -2.46 32.95 2.46
C VAL A 27 -1.05 33.46 2.17
N TYR A 28 -0.60 33.33 0.92
CA TYR A 28 0.74 33.73 0.51
C TYR A 28 0.93 35.25 0.54
N GLU A 29 -0.13 36.00 0.24
CA GLU A 29 -0.15 37.46 0.35
C GLU A 29 0.02 37.91 1.80
N ARG A 30 -0.71 37.29 2.75
CA ARG A 30 -0.55 37.56 4.20
C ARG A 30 0.81 37.17 4.74
N LEU A 31 1.37 36.06 4.24
CA LEU A 31 2.72 35.60 4.58
C LEU A 31 3.83 36.42 3.91
N GLY A 32 3.51 37.28 2.93
CA GLY A 32 4.51 37.99 2.13
C GLY A 32 5.41 37.04 1.31
N CYS A 33 4.91 35.86 0.93
CA CYS A 33 5.74 34.80 0.34
C CYS A 33 6.20 35.16 -1.08
N THR A 34 7.42 35.67 -1.21
CA THR A 34 7.99 36.10 -2.49
C THR A 34 8.15 34.94 -3.49
N HIS A 35 8.36 33.71 -3.01
CA HIS A 35 8.51 32.53 -3.87
C HIS A 35 7.24 32.23 -4.68
N VAL A 36 6.07 32.24 -4.03
CA VAL A 36 4.80 31.96 -4.71
C VAL A 36 4.31 33.21 -5.44
N LEU A 37 4.42 34.39 -4.83
CA LEU A 37 3.90 35.64 -5.40
C LEU A 37 4.67 36.12 -6.64
N ARG A 38 5.96 35.78 -6.77
CA ARG A 38 6.76 36.10 -7.96
C ARG A 38 6.68 35.02 -9.07
N GLY A 39 5.77 34.06 -8.94
CA GLY A 39 5.53 33.04 -9.97
C GLY A 39 6.65 32.00 -10.09
N ASN A 40 7.38 31.74 -9.01
CA ASN A 40 8.42 30.71 -9.04
C ASN A 40 7.76 29.34 -9.23
N ARG A 41 8.22 28.56 -10.24
CA ARG A 41 7.58 27.29 -10.64
C ARG A 41 7.71 26.17 -9.61
N ARG A 42 8.51 26.36 -8.55
CA ARG A 42 8.65 25.37 -7.48
C ARG A 42 7.46 25.51 -6.53
N LYS A 43 6.58 24.51 -6.54
CA LYS A 43 5.45 24.43 -5.63
C LYS A 43 5.91 24.60 -4.16
N PRO A 44 5.16 25.31 -3.32
CA PRO A 44 5.43 25.35 -1.89
C PRO A 44 5.30 23.94 -1.30
N PHE A 45 6.16 23.60 -0.35
CA PHE A 45 6.22 22.27 0.24
C PHE A 45 5.61 22.31 1.64
N TRP A 46 4.29 22.12 1.71
CA TRP A 46 3.56 22.13 2.96
C TRP A 46 3.51 20.74 3.61
N PHE A 47 3.60 20.73 4.93
CA PHE A 47 3.38 19.59 5.79
C PHE A 47 2.29 19.93 6.81
N VAL A 48 1.48 18.96 7.18
CA VAL A 48 0.44 19.09 8.19
C VAL A 48 0.66 18.10 9.32
N ARG A 49 0.40 18.55 10.55
CA ARG A 49 0.29 17.71 11.75
C ARG A 49 -0.84 18.28 12.59
N ASP A 50 -1.89 17.49 12.77
CA ASP A 50 -3.14 17.92 13.39
C ASP A 50 -3.68 19.20 12.73
N ASP A 51 -3.63 20.32 13.46
CA ASP A 51 -4.12 21.63 13.05
C ASP A 51 -3.00 22.60 12.61
N VAL A 52 -1.76 22.11 12.54
CA VAL A 52 -0.58 22.93 12.27
C VAL A 52 -0.02 22.60 10.89
N TYR A 53 0.29 23.65 10.14
CA TYR A 53 0.83 23.60 8.78
C TYR A 53 2.21 24.24 8.78
N CYS A 54 3.19 23.57 8.17
CA CYS A 54 4.57 24.02 8.09
C CYS A 54 5.05 23.96 6.63
N CYS A 55 5.57 25.06 6.10
CA CYS A 55 6.17 25.10 4.77
C CYS A 55 7.67 24.92 4.86
N ILE A 56 8.25 23.99 4.10
CA ILE A 56 9.70 23.79 3.96
C ILE A 56 10.22 24.22 2.58
N GLY A 57 9.51 25.13 1.92
CA GLY A 57 9.86 25.61 0.58
C GLY A 57 11.07 26.55 0.56
N CYS A 58 11.26 27.33 1.62
CA CYS A 58 12.32 28.31 1.83
C CYS A 58 12.88 28.20 3.27
N ALA A 59 13.92 28.98 3.58
CA ALA A 59 14.56 28.97 4.89
C ALA A 59 13.71 29.59 6.02
N ASP A 60 12.60 30.26 5.69
CA ASP A 60 11.73 30.92 6.68
C ASP A 60 10.83 29.93 7.44
N HIS A 61 10.70 28.70 6.94
CA HIS A 61 9.96 27.61 7.57
C HIS A 61 8.58 28.03 8.14
N CYS A 62 7.78 28.76 7.34
CA CYS A 62 6.55 29.39 7.81
C CYS A 62 5.60 28.37 8.43
N THR A 63 5.16 28.63 9.67
CA THR A 63 4.25 27.76 10.43
C THR A 63 2.95 28.48 10.73
N LEU A 64 1.82 27.83 10.46
CA LEU A 64 0.47 28.36 10.61
C LEU A 64 -0.41 27.37 11.38
N LYS A 65 -1.27 27.86 12.29
CA LYS A 65 -2.25 27.04 13.03
C LYS A 65 -3.65 27.38 12.57
N ARG A 66 -4.41 26.39 12.08
CA ARG A 66 -5.75 26.53 11.47
C ARG A 66 -5.90 27.77 10.55
N PRO A 67 -5.00 27.98 9.57
CA PRO A 67 -5.10 29.11 8.67
C PRO A 67 -6.35 29.04 7.78
N ALA A 68 -7.11 30.13 7.72
CA ALA A 68 -8.15 30.29 6.70
C ALA A 68 -7.51 30.25 5.29
N GLY A 69 -8.14 29.52 4.37
CA GLY A 69 -7.66 29.32 3.01
C GLY A 69 -6.80 28.07 2.80
N PHE A 70 -6.64 27.22 3.82
CA PHE A 70 -6.17 25.84 3.63
C PHE A 70 -7.39 24.93 3.55
N PRO A 71 -7.62 24.23 2.42
CA PRO A 71 -8.58 23.13 2.39
C PRO A 71 -8.31 22.15 3.54
N LEU A 72 -9.30 21.88 4.38
CA LEU A 72 -9.10 20.90 5.44
C LEU A 72 -8.71 19.56 4.78
N PRO A 73 -7.58 18.93 5.19
CA PRO A 73 -7.28 17.61 4.71
C PRO A 73 -8.48 16.76 5.09
N LEU A 74 -9.12 16.13 4.09
CA LEU A 74 -10.18 15.18 4.36
C LEU A 74 -9.62 14.21 5.40
N PRO A 75 -10.42 13.77 6.40
CA PRO A 75 -10.00 12.74 7.33
C PRO A 75 -9.85 11.44 6.54
N ILE A 76 -8.74 11.32 5.80
CA ILE A 76 -8.28 10.08 5.21
C ILE A 76 -7.87 9.26 6.42
N ARG A 77 -8.83 8.50 6.94
CA ARG A 77 -8.54 7.36 7.79
C ARG A 77 -7.73 6.45 6.88
N TYR A 78 -6.41 6.57 6.93
CA TYR A 78 -5.56 5.49 6.49
C TYR A 78 -6.06 4.30 7.30
N SER A 79 -6.81 3.40 6.64
CA SER A 79 -7.14 2.09 7.18
C SER A 79 -5.83 1.59 7.75
N ARG A 80 -5.83 1.33 9.07
CA ARG A 80 -4.67 0.98 9.91
C ARG A 80 -3.57 0.41 9.04
N ILE A 81 -2.34 0.96 9.15
CA ILE A 81 -1.10 0.37 8.59
C ILE A 81 -1.37 -1.12 8.50
N PRO A 82 -1.53 -1.71 7.29
CA PRO A 82 -1.87 -3.11 7.20
C PRO A 82 -0.92 -3.81 8.15
N ASP A 83 -1.44 -4.61 9.09
CA ASP A 83 -0.58 -5.51 9.88
C ASP A 83 0.45 -6.04 8.90
N GLU A 84 1.73 -6.12 9.27
CA GLU A 84 2.83 -6.70 8.48
C GLU A 84 2.54 -8.18 8.15
N ARG A 85 1.43 -8.43 7.46
CA ARG A 85 1.07 -9.69 6.88
C ARG A 85 1.99 -9.74 5.69
N PRO A 86 2.90 -10.72 5.65
CA PRO A 86 3.72 -10.88 4.49
C PRO A 86 2.78 -11.02 3.28
N TYR A 87 3.19 -10.51 2.13
CA TYR A 87 2.46 -10.70 0.86
C TYR A 87 2.41 -12.18 0.42
N THR A 88 2.86 -13.10 1.29
CA THR A 88 2.86 -14.54 1.10
C THR A 88 1.74 -15.17 1.93
N LEU A 89 0.98 -16.05 1.29
CA LEU A 89 0.02 -16.91 1.98
C LEU A 89 0.70 -18.25 2.25
N THR A 90 0.55 -18.78 3.46
CA THR A 90 0.97 -20.16 3.72
C THR A 90 0.08 -21.16 2.96
N PRO A 91 0.55 -22.39 2.68
CA PRO A 91 -0.28 -23.43 2.07
C PRO A 91 -1.61 -23.70 2.79
N GLN A 92 -1.62 -23.62 4.13
CA GLN A 92 -2.83 -23.81 4.93
C GLN A 92 -3.81 -22.65 4.75
N GLU A 93 -3.32 -21.41 4.74
CA GLU A 93 -4.16 -20.23 4.48
C GLU A 93 -4.68 -20.20 3.05
N MET A 94 -3.88 -20.65 2.07
CA MET A 94 -4.29 -20.76 0.67
C MET A 94 -5.49 -21.70 0.52
N LEU A 95 -5.44 -22.86 1.18
CA LEU A 95 -6.55 -23.83 1.20
C LEU A 95 -7.77 -23.34 1.98
N ALA A 96 -7.58 -22.53 3.02
CA ALA A 96 -8.68 -22.00 3.83
C ALA A 96 -9.41 -20.82 3.15
N ARG A 97 -8.70 -20.02 2.34
CA ARG A 97 -9.26 -18.82 1.69
C ARG A 97 -9.89 -19.10 0.32
N HIS A 98 -9.53 -20.19 -0.35
CA HIS A 98 -9.95 -20.48 -1.71
C HIS A 98 -10.56 -21.88 -1.85
N ASP A 99 -11.79 -21.96 -2.35
CA ASP A 99 -12.45 -23.24 -2.66
C ASP A 99 -11.92 -23.87 -3.97
N LEU A 100 -11.46 -23.02 -4.89
CA LEU A 100 -10.92 -23.40 -6.19
C LEU A 100 -9.49 -22.89 -6.32
N LEU A 101 -8.57 -23.78 -6.66
CA LEU A 101 -7.16 -23.48 -6.81
C LEU A 101 -6.75 -23.56 -8.28
N ASN A 102 -5.83 -22.67 -8.67
CA ASN A 102 -5.11 -22.80 -9.93
C ASN A 102 -4.05 -23.89 -9.81
N VAL A 103 -3.57 -24.39 -10.95
CA VAL A 103 -2.46 -25.37 -11.02
C VAL A 103 -1.25 -24.91 -10.19
N ARG A 104 -0.87 -23.63 -10.30
CA ARG A 104 0.22 -23.02 -9.52
C ARG A 104 -0.03 -23.03 -8.02
N GLN A 105 -1.25 -22.74 -7.59
CA GLN A 105 -1.61 -22.72 -6.18
C GLN A 105 -1.67 -24.15 -5.62
N ALA A 106 -2.17 -25.11 -6.39
CA ALA A 106 -2.18 -26.52 -6.02
C ALA A 106 -0.75 -27.09 -5.92
N ALA A 107 0.11 -26.77 -6.89
CA ALA A 107 1.53 -27.11 -6.87
C ALA A 107 2.23 -26.55 -5.64
N TYR A 108 1.96 -25.28 -5.29
CA TYR A 108 2.47 -24.65 -4.07
C TYR A 108 1.95 -25.35 -2.80
N CYS A 109 0.68 -25.75 -2.76
CA CYS A 109 0.10 -26.41 -1.58
C CYS A 109 0.61 -27.83 -1.35
N LEU A 110 0.92 -28.56 -2.42
CA LEU A 110 1.41 -29.95 -2.39
C LEU A 110 2.95 -30.03 -2.46
N ASN A 111 3.65 -28.91 -2.62
CA ASN A 111 5.10 -28.86 -2.81
C ASN A 111 5.59 -29.74 -3.98
N VAL A 112 4.86 -29.71 -5.10
CA VAL A 112 5.18 -30.47 -6.33
C VAL A 112 5.28 -29.55 -7.54
N SER A 113 5.78 -30.06 -8.67
CA SER A 113 5.84 -29.30 -9.92
C SER A 113 4.46 -29.12 -10.56
N GLU A 114 4.27 -28.07 -11.37
CA GLU A 114 3.03 -27.86 -12.13
C GLU A 114 2.71 -29.05 -13.05
N ARG A 115 3.73 -29.71 -13.61
CA ARG A 115 3.58 -30.90 -14.45
C ARG A 115 2.95 -32.06 -13.69
N THR A 116 3.42 -32.31 -12.48
CA THR A 116 2.90 -33.36 -11.59
C THR A 116 1.42 -33.14 -11.26
N ILE A 117 0.96 -31.88 -11.18
CA ILE A 117 -0.46 -31.58 -11.01
C ILE A 117 -1.28 -31.95 -12.26
N TYR A 118 -0.77 -31.70 -13.46
CA TYR A 118 -1.43 -32.16 -14.68
C TYR A 118 -1.45 -33.69 -14.78
N ASP A 119 -0.39 -34.36 -14.35
CA ASP A 119 -0.34 -35.82 -14.28
C ASP A 119 -1.39 -36.34 -13.27
N TYR A 120 -1.54 -35.73 -12.10
CA TYR A 120 -2.60 -36.08 -11.13
C TYR A 120 -4.02 -35.82 -11.65
N ILE A 121 -4.20 -34.80 -12.50
CA ILE A 121 -5.47 -34.59 -13.19
C ILE A 121 -5.72 -35.70 -14.22
N ALA A 122 -4.69 -36.11 -14.98
CA ALA A 122 -4.78 -37.18 -15.97
C ALA A 122 -5.02 -38.56 -15.31
N GLU A 123 -4.41 -38.81 -14.15
CA GLU A 123 -4.61 -40.01 -13.33
C GLU A 123 -5.97 -40.03 -12.60
N GLY A 124 -6.73 -38.94 -12.63
CA GLY A 124 -8.04 -38.82 -11.96
C GLY A 124 -7.96 -38.59 -10.44
N LYS A 125 -6.77 -38.31 -9.89
CA LYS A 125 -6.56 -37.98 -8.48
C LYS A 125 -7.03 -36.57 -8.13
N LEU A 126 -7.05 -35.66 -9.10
CA LEU A 126 -7.58 -34.30 -8.98
C LEU A 126 -8.66 -34.06 -10.04
N VAL A 127 -9.82 -33.58 -9.61
CA VAL A 127 -10.95 -33.28 -10.50
C VAL A 127 -10.78 -31.89 -11.10
N ARG A 128 -10.70 -31.87 -12.43
CA ARG A 128 -10.73 -30.63 -13.22
C ARG A 128 -12.15 -30.09 -13.30
N LEU A 129 -12.38 -28.91 -12.73
CA LEU A 129 -13.70 -28.25 -12.75
C LEU A 129 -13.88 -27.22 -13.86
N ARG A 130 -12.79 -26.60 -14.32
CA ARG A 130 -12.81 -25.69 -15.47
C ARG A 130 -11.71 -26.07 -16.45
N GLU A 131 -12.03 -25.94 -17.73
CA GLU A 131 -11.08 -26.25 -18.79
C GLU A 131 -10.05 -25.14 -18.97
N ASN A 132 -10.46 -23.87 -19.01
CA ASN A 132 -9.50 -22.79 -19.19
C ASN A 132 -9.93 -21.50 -18.44
N PRO A 133 -9.09 -20.95 -17.56
CA PRO A 133 -7.89 -21.57 -16.96
C PRO A 133 -8.26 -22.77 -16.06
N VAL A 134 -7.38 -23.78 -15.99
CA VAL A 134 -7.58 -25.00 -15.20
C VAL A 134 -7.78 -24.68 -13.71
N ARG A 135 -8.82 -25.27 -13.11
CA ARG A 135 -9.17 -25.14 -11.69
C ARG A 135 -9.39 -26.51 -11.07
N VAL A 136 -8.81 -26.73 -9.90
CA VAL A 136 -8.97 -27.93 -9.07
C VAL A 136 -9.62 -27.57 -7.73
N ARG A 137 -10.33 -28.51 -7.10
CA ARG A 137 -10.98 -28.28 -5.80
C ARG A 137 -9.94 -28.28 -4.67
N ALA A 138 -10.05 -27.32 -3.75
CA ALA A 138 -9.19 -27.27 -2.57
C ALA A 138 -9.36 -28.49 -1.63
N LYS A 139 -10.55 -29.10 -1.60
CA LYS A 139 -10.84 -30.30 -0.78
C LYS A 139 -9.96 -31.50 -1.16
N GLU A 140 -9.87 -31.81 -2.45
CA GLU A 140 -9.09 -32.94 -2.96
C GLU A 140 -7.59 -32.69 -2.78
N VAL A 141 -7.14 -31.44 -2.95
CA VAL A 141 -5.75 -31.04 -2.66
C VAL A 141 -5.43 -31.21 -1.16
N LYS A 142 -6.39 -30.92 -0.27
CA LYS A 142 -6.24 -31.14 1.18
C LYS A 142 -6.18 -32.63 1.54
N GLU A 143 -7.00 -33.45 0.90
CA GLU A 143 -6.99 -34.92 1.07
C GLU A 143 -5.68 -35.54 0.59
N LEU A 144 -5.22 -35.17 -0.61
CA LEU A 144 -3.93 -35.60 -1.14
C LEU A 144 -2.78 -35.19 -0.23
N ARG A 145 -2.78 -33.96 0.29
CA ARG A 145 -1.77 -33.48 1.24
C ARG A 145 -1.72 -34.34 2.51
N GLY A 146 -2.87 -34.73 3.06
CA GLY A 146 -2.95 -35.58 4.24
C GLY A 146 -2.28 -36.94 4.06
N ASN A 147 -2.29 -37.49 2.83
CA ASN A 147 -1.64 -38.76 2.51
C ASN A 147 -0.11 -38.67 2.36
N PHE A 148 0.47 -37.46 2.30
CA PHE A 148 1.93 -37.28 2.24
C PHE A 148 2.56 -37.06 3.62
N ASP A 149 1.76 -36.74 4.64
CA ASP A 149 2.20 -36.47 6.01
C ASP A 149 2.14 -37.73 6.92
N GLU A 150 1.85 -38.92 6.35
CA GLU A 150 1.84 -40.26 6.99
C GLU A 150 3.00 -41.14 6.47
#